data_AF-A0A4P9C8U4-F1
#
_entry.id   AF-A0A4P9C8U4-F1
#
_cell.length_a   1.000
_cell.length_b   1.000
_cell.length_c   1.000
_cell.angle_alpha   90.00
_cell.angle_beta   90.00
_cell.angle_gamma   90.00
#
_symmetry.space_group_name_H-M   'P 1'
#
loop_
_entity.id
_entity.type
_entity.pdbx_description
1 polymer ?
#
loop_
_entity_poly.entity_id
_entity_poly.type
_entity_poly.pdbx_seq_one_letter_code
_entity_poly.pdbx_strand_id
1 'polypeptide(L)'
;MNYLTELLAFYRWLETREMSPMLQAYWHLLMFFNNKAAVQGEDGRWYWPVHFKVTNGDVSRFLGLSDRFQVNAQRKHLIRHGRIDYTPHVSQHAGNYRIKPFDTGLCEVEVSVMDTGHKRLVWTQGVTREATPAAPFINSINNKTGILYGSVPEAASVSNGFNLLPELTGAEKAAIASLYPWDEVARFNAMWAARERKQLEQQKRDREQQAFFAAGKDKK
;
A
#
# COMPACT_ATOMS: atom_id res chain seq x y z
N MET A 1 9.73 0.25 -6.98
CA MET A 1 9.82 1.25 -5.90
C MET A 1 8.52 1.23 -5.08
N ASN A 2 8.45 0.39 -4.03
CA ASN A 2 7.23 0.21 -3.23
C ASN A 2 6.97 1.46 -2.36
N TYR A 3 5.76 2.05 -2.44
CA TYR A 3 5.41 3.27 -1.71
C TYR A 3 5.64 3.16 -0.20
N LEU A 4 5.20 2.08 0.44
CA LEU A 4 5.28 1.92 1.90
C LEU A 4 6.72 1.74 2.36
N THR A 5 7.51 0.95 1.63
CA THR A 5 8.93 0.75 1.94
C THR A 5 9.69 2.08 1.84
N GLU A 6 9.46 2.85 0.78
CA GLU A 6 10.09 4.16 0.59
C GLU A 6 9.60 5.19 1.60
N LEU A 7 8.33 5.15 2.01
CA LEU A 7 7.77 6.02 3.04
C LEU A 7 8.46 5.80 4.38
N LEU A 8 8.61 4.53 4.80
CA LEU A 8 9.31 4.18 6.04
C LEU A 8 10.78 4.60 5.99
N ALA A 9 11.44 4.38 4.84
CA ALA A 9 12.83 4.80 4.66
C ALA A 9 12.99 6.33 4.66
N PHE A 10 12.02 7.06 4.10
CA PHE A 10 11.96 8.52 4.15
C PHE A 10 11.89 9.05 5.58
N TYR A 11 11.03 8.48 6.43
CA TYR A 11 10.96 8.89 7.84
C TYR A 11 12.22 8.55 8.63
N ARG A 12 12.83 7.38 8.39
CA ARG A 12 14.16 7.06 8.97
C ARG A 12 15.22 8.06 8.54
N TRP A 13 15.18 8.52 7.29
CA TRP A 13 16.10 9.54 6.80
C TRP A 13 15.87 10.90 7.47
N LEU A 14 14.61 11.26 7.78
CA LEU A 14 14.27 12.49 8.50
C LEU A 14 14.73 12.49 9.96
N GLU A 15 14.92 11.32 10.60
CA GLU A 15 15.43 11.25 11.98
C GLU A 15 16.80 11.93 12.15
N THR A 16 17.59 12.00 11.07
CA THR A 16 18.95 12.57 11.09
C THR A 16 19.09 13.86 10.28
N ARG A 17 18.00 14.31 9.62
CA ARG A 17 18.04 15.42 8.66
C ARG A 17 16.77 16.23 8.71
N GLU A 18 16.93 17.54 8.74
CA GLU A 18 15.79 18.45 8.69
C GLU A 18 15.29 18.65 7.26
N MET A 19 13.97 18.57 7.09
CA MET A 19 13.27 18.93 5.86
C MET A 19 11.96 19.62 6.24
N SER A 20 11.66 20.75 5.61
CA SER A 20 10.44 21.49 5.92
C SER A 20 9.18 20.65 5.59
N PRO A 21 8.07 20.83 6.32
CA PRO A 21 6.82 20.11 6.05
C PRO A 21 6.34 20.24 4.59
N MET A 22 6.55 21.41 3.98
CA MET A 22 6.23 21.65 2.57
C MET A 22 7.05 20.76 1.63
N LEU A 23 8.35 20.57 1.90
CA LEU A 23 9.20 19.70 1.10
C LEU A 23 8.84 18.22 1.30
N GLN A 24 8.51 17.82 2.53
CA GLN A 24 8.01 16.47 2.81
C GLN A 24 6.72 16.20 2.03
N ALA A 25 5.74 17.12 2.09
CA ALA A 25 4.48 17.02 1.34
C ALA A 25 4.72 16.95 -0.18
N TYR A 26 5.66 17.75 -0.72
CA TYR A 26 6.00 17.69 -2.13
C TYR A 26 6.61 16.33 -2.51
N TRP A 27 7.51 15.79 -1.69
CA TRP A 27 8.08 14.46 -1.94
C TRP A 27 6.99 13.37 -1.92
N HIS A 28 6.09 13.37 -0.94
CA HIS A 28 4.96 12.43 -0.89
C HIS A 28 4.03 12.56 -2.10
N LEU A 29 3.76 13.77 -2.55
CA LEU A 29 2.96 14.01 -3.76
C LEU A 29 3.61 13.39 -5.00
N LEU A 30 4.93 13.58 -5.15
CA LEU A 30 5.67 12.98 -6.27
C LEU A 30 5.65 11.44 -6.18
N MET A 31 5.81 10.88 -4.99
CA MET A 31 5.67 9.44 -4.77
C MET A 31 4.28 8.93 -5.14
N PHE A 32 3.21 9.65 -4.78
CA PHE A 32 1.84 9.32 -5.20
C PHE A 32 1.71 9.29 -6.73
N PHE A 33 2.20 10.31 -7.44
CA PHE A 33 2.17 10.32 -8.90
C PHE A 33 3.02 9.23 -9.54
N ASN A 34 4.18 8.90 -8.96
CA ASN A 34 4.99 7.78 -9.44
C ASN A 34 4.25 6.45 -9.31
N ASN A 35 3.58 6.22 -8.17
CA ASN A 35 2.76 5.04 -7.94
C ASN A 35 1.56 4.97 -8.90
N LYS A 36 0.90 6.10 -9.14
CA LYS A 36 -0.19 6.20 -10.12
C LYS A 36 0.29 5.93 -11.56
N ALA A 37 1.56 6.20 -11.85
CA ALA A 37 2.18 5.97 -13.15
C ALA A 37 2.75 4.55 -13.32
N ALA A 38 2.47 3.63 -12.39
CA ALA A 38 2.89 2.23 -12.51
C ALA A 38 2.37 1.62 -13.82
N VAL A 39 3.17 0.74 -14.40
CA VAL A 39 2.88 0.06 -15.66
C VAL A 39 2.96 -1.45 -15.46
N GLN A 40 2.15 -2.19 -16.20
CA GLN A 40 2.23 -3.65 -16.20
C GLN A 40 3.18 -4.11 -17.30
N GLY A 41 4.16 -4.95 -16.93
CA GLY A 41 5.04 -5.62 -17.87
C GLY A 41 4.35 -6.81 -18.57
N GLU A 42 4.93 -7.29 -19.66
CA GLU A 42 4.46 -8.51 -20.36
C GLU A 42 4.46 -9.77 -19.47
N ASP A 43 5.27 -9.80 -18.42
CA ASP A 43 5.29 -10.84 -17.39
C ASP A 43 4.10 -10.74 -16.41
N GLY A 44 3.17 -9.80 -16.64
CA GLY A 44 2.01 -9.53 -15.81
C GLY A 44 2.31 -8.81 -14.50
N ARG A 45 3.57 -8.45 -14.23
CA ARG A 45 3.97 -7.77 -12.99
C ARG A 45 3.84 -6.26 -13.11
N TRP A 46 3.55 -5.60 -11.99
CA TRP A 46 3.50 -4.15 -11.92
C TRP A 46 4.88 -3.57 -11.60
N TYR A 47 5.25 -2.56 -12.37
CA TYR A 47 6.52 -1.88 -12.28
C TYR A 47 6.32 -0.37 -12.13
N TRP A 48 7.18 0.25 -11.33
CA TRP A 48 7.19 1.69 -11.16
C TRP A 48 8.16 2.32 -12.14
N PRO A 49 7.74 3.30 -12.95
CA PRO A 49 8.63 3.92 -13.92
C PRO A 49 9.72 4.76 -13.22
N VAL A 50 10.92 4.75 -13.78
CA VAL A 50 12.01 5.64 -13.34
C VAL A 50 11.64 7.10 -13.63
N HIS A 51 11.06 7.34 -14.81
CA HIS A 51 10.63 8.66 -15.26
C HIS A 51 9.10 8.76 -15.34
N PHE A 52 8.56 9.79 -14.71
CA PHE A 52 7.13 10.11 -14.70
C PHE A 52 6.90 11.62 -14.83
N LYS A 53 5.69 12.00 -15.23
CA LYS A 53 5.33 13.39 -15.51
C LYS A 53 4.31 13.89 -14.49
N VAL A 54 4.51 15.13 -14.02
CA VAL A 54 3.57 15.85 -13.17
C VAL A 54 3.50 17.29 -13.66
N THR A 55 2.29 17.82 -13.89
CA THR A 55 2.12 19.20 -14.35
C THR A 55 2.40 20.18 -13.19
N ASN A 56 2.84 21.40 -13.50
CA ASN A 56 2.97 22.43 -12.45
C ASN A 56 1.60 22.78 -11.84
N GLY A 57 0.53 22.74 -12.65
CA GLY A 57 -0.83 22.98 -12.17
C GLY A 57 -1.27 21.96 -11.11
N ASP A 58 -0.97 20.68 -11.32
CA ASP A 58 -1.25 19.64 -10.31
C ASP A 58 -0.47 19.90 -9.02
N VAL A 59 0.83 20.20 -9.12
CA VAL A 59 1.67 20.48 -7.94
C VAL A 59 1.13 21.71 -7.19
N SER A 60 0.83 22.79 -7.90
CA SER A 60 0.24 24.00 -7.33
C SER A 60 -1.06 23.71 -6.60
N ARG A 61 -1.97 22.95 -7.25
CA ARG A 61 -3.27 22.58 -6.67
C ARG A 61 -3.13 21.75 -5.40
N PHE A 62 -2.30 20.71 -5.42
CA PHE A 62 -2.17 19.79 -4.29
C PHE A 62 -1.38 20.37 -3.11
N LEU A 63 -0.42 21.26 -3.36
CA LEU A 63 0.41 21.87 -2.32
C LEU A 63 -0.05 23.27 -1.90
N GLY A 64 -1.13 23.79 -2.49
CA GLY A 64 -1.62 25.14 -2.22
C GLY A 64 -0.64 26.24 -2.63
N LEU A 65 0.17 26.01 -3.67
CA LEU A 65 1.15 26.98 -4.16
C LEU A 65 0.54 27.83 -5.26
N SER A 66 0.59 29.15 -5.09
CA SER A 66 -0.12 30.09 -5.95
C SER A 66 0.55 30.31 -7.31
N ASP A 67 1.87 30.08 -7.40
CA ASP A 67 2.62 30.37 -8.63
C ASP A 67 3.74 29.35 -8.93
N ARG A 68 4.11 29.27 -10.22
CA ARG A 68 5.15 28.40 -10.76
C ARG A 68 6.53 28.67 -10.15
N PHE A 69 6.84 29.90 -9.73
CA PHE A 69 8.12 30.21 -9.10
C PHE A 69 8.24 29.54 -7.73
N GLN A 70 7.14 29.46 -6.96
CA GLN A 70 7.13 28.73 -5.69
C GLN A 70 7.32 27.23 -5.92
N VAL A 71 6.61 26.65 -6.89
CA VAL A 71 6.80 25.24 -7.28
C VAL A 71 8.26 24.97 -7.64
N ASN A 72 8.85 25.80 -8.50
CA ASN A 72 10.25 25.68 -8.91
C ASN A 72 11.22 25.86 -7.72
N ALA A 73 10.92 26.77 -6.79
CA ALA A 73 11.73 26.95 -5.59
C ALA A 73 11.72 25.69 -4.71
N GLN A 74 10.55 25.13 -4.41
CA GLN A 74 10.46 23.88 -3.63
C GLN A 74 11.13 22.72 -4.37
N ARG A 75 10.99 22.64 -5.69
CA ARG A 75 11.65 21.62 -6.51
C ARG A 75 13.18 21.70 -6.41
N LYS A 76 13.75 22.91 -6.50
CA LYS A 76 15.19 23.14 -6.32
C LYS A 76 15.69 22.71 -4.94
N HIS A 77 14.86 22.82 -3.90
CA HIS A 77 15.22 22.31 -2.58
C HIS A 77 15.24 20.77 -2.57
N LEU A 78 14.23 20.09 -3.12
CA LEU A 78 14.25 18.62 -3.21
C LEU A 78 15.45 18.09 -4.02
N ILE A 79 15.85 18.80 -5.08
CA ILE A 79 17.06 18.49 -5.86
C ILE A 79 18.31 18.65 -4.98
N ARG A 80 18.44 19.76 -4.22
CA ARG A 80 19.56 19.98 -3.28
C ARG A 80 19.63 18.92 -2.19
N HIS A 81 18.50 18.45 -1.67
CA HIS A 81 18.45 17.33 -0.73
C HIS A 81 18.71 15.96 -1.40
N GLY A 82 18.98 15.94 -2.71
CA GLY A 82 19.26 14.74 -3.47
C GLY A 82 18.12 13.74 -3.41
N ARG A 83 16.86 14.20 -3.40
CA ARG A 83 15.66 13.33 -3.35
C ARG A 83 15.04 13.10 -4.72
N ILE A 84 15.24 14.04 -5.65
CA ILE A 84 14.71 13.95 -7.02
C ILE A 84 15.73 14.47 -8.03
N ASP A 85 15.62 13.99 -9.26
CA ASP A 85 16.11 14.67 -10.46
C ASP A 85 14.91 15.19 -11.25
N TYR A 86 15.10 16.33 -11.94
CA TYR A 86 14.07 16.94 -12.76
C TYR A 86 14.65 17.43 -14.08
N THR A 87 14.01 17.05 -15.17
CA THR A 87 14.33 17.56 -16.52
C THR A 87 13.14 18.38 -17.03
N PRO A 88 13.30 19.68 -17.27
CA PRO A 88 12.25 20.50 -17.87
C PRO A 88 11.98 20.03 -19.31
N HIS A 89 10.73 20.16 -19.74
CA HIS A 89 10.40 20.00 -21.15
C HIS A 89 10.50 21.35 -21.86
N VAL A 90 10.90 21.35 -23.13
CA VAL A 90 11.15 22.56 -23.94
C VAL A 90 9.86 23.31 -24.33
N SER A 91 8.69 22.84 -23.91
CA SER A 91 7.37 23.35 -24.29
C SER A 91 6.38 23.32 -23.11
N GLN A 92 5.10 23.66 -23.34
CA GLN A 92 4.01 23.64 -22.34
C GLN A 92 3.70 22.25 -21.74
N HIS A 93 4.52 21.24 -22.01
CA HIS A 93 4.36 19.91 -21.44
C HIS A 93 4.95 19.78 -20.05
N ALA A 94 4.39 18.87 -19.26
CA ALA A 94 4.93 18.50 -17.96
C ALA A 94 6.37 18.00 -18.09
N GLY A 95 7.25 18.50 -17.22
CA GLY A 95 8.63 18.02 -17.12
C GLY A 95 8.69 16.59 -16.56
N ASN A 96 9.83 15.95 -16.77
CA ASN A 96 10.09 14.60 -16.28
C ASN A 96 10.71 14.67 -14.88
N TYR A 97 10.11 13.93 -13.95
CA TYR A 97 10.63 13.68 -12.62
C TYR A 97 11.24 12.29 -12.55
N ARG A 98 12.31 12.17 -11.76
CA ARG A 98 12.87 10.90 -11.28
C ARG A 98 13.04 11.01 -9.78
N ILE A 99 12.40 10.13 -9.03
CA ILE A 99 12.62 10.03 -7.58
C ILE A 99 13.86 9.19 -7.35
N LYS A 100 14.72 9.64 -6.43
CA LYS A 100 15.87 8.86 -5.98
C LYS A 100 15.39 7.92 -4.87
N PRO A 101 15.34 6.61 -5.11
CA PRO A 101 14.88 5.68 -4.09
C PRO A 101 15.81 5.70 -2.87
N PHE A 102 15.25 5.41 -1.70
CA PHE A 102 16.02 5.11 -0.50
C PHE A 102 16.54 3.68 -0.51
N ASP A 103 15.80 2.75 -1.13
CA ASP A 103 16.24 1.37 -1.28
C ASP A 103 17.40 1.25 -2.28
N THR A 104 18.59 0.97 -1.77
CA THR A 104 19.82 0.76 -2.56
C THR A 104 19.81 -0.56 -3.35
N GLY A 105 18.87 -1.46 -3.07
CA GLY A 105 18.69 -2.72 -3.81
C GLY A 105 17.96 -2.53 -5.15
N LEU A 106 17.36 -1.36 -5.37
CA LEU A 106 16.67 -1.07 -6.63
C LEU A 106 17.66 -0.77 -7.77
N CYS A 107 17.39 -1.35 -8.93
CA CYS A 107 18.06 -1.06 -10.19
C CYS A 107 17.06 -0.63 -11.26
N GLU A 108 17.60 -0.04 -12.31
CA GLU A 108 16.86 0.40 -13.49
C GLU A 108 16.89 -0.71 -14.54
N VAL A 109 15.72 -1.16 -14.98
CA VAL A 109 15.58 -2.18 -16.03
C VAL A 109 14.59 -1.69 -17.08
N GLU A 110 14.86 -2.02 -18.33
CA GLU A 110 13.95 -1.76 -19.43
C GLU A 110 12.93 -2.89 -19.55
N VAL A 111 11.64 -2.57 -19.48
CA VAL A 111 10.54 -3.53 -19.59
C VAL A 111 9.59 -3.10 -20.71
N SER A 112 9.09 -4.07 -21.48
CA SER A 112 8.01 -3.87 -22.45
C SER A 112 6.67 -3.77 -21.74
N VAL A 113 5.94 -2.67 -21.97
CA VAL A 113 4.63 -2.44 -21.36
C VAL A 113 3.56 -3.24 -22.11
N MET A 114 2.80 -4.07 -21.38
CA MET A 114 1.83 -5.03 -21.94
C MET A 114 0.86 -4.43 -22.96
N ASP A 115 0.28 -3.26 -22.68
CA ASP A 115 -0.77 -2.67 -23.53
C ASP A 115 -0.26 -1.92 -24.75
N THR A 116 1.00 -1.48 -24.74
CA THR A 116 1.54 -0.58 -25.78
C THR A 116 2.75 -1.15 -26.52
N GLY A 117 3.39 -2.19 -25.98
CA GLY A 117 4.66 -2.73 -26.48
C GLY A 117 5.84 -1.76 -26.36
N HIS A 118 5.60 -0.53 -25.87
CA HIS A 118 6.65 0.45 -25.70
C HIS A 118 7.57 0.05 -24.55
N LYS A 119 8.87 0.16 -24.80
CA LYS A 119 9.88 -0.05 -23.78
C LYS A 119 9.90 1.12 -22.82
N ARG A 120 9.94 0.81 -21.52
CA ARG A 120 10.00 1.82 -20.46
C ARG A 120 11.00 1.42 -19.39
N LEU A 121 11.78 2.39 -18.94
CA LEU A 121 12.70 2.22 -17.83
C LEU A 121 11.92 2.21 -16.50
N VAL A 122 12.10 1.14 -15.72
CA VAL A 122 11.40 0.90 -14.46
C VAL A 122 12.34 0.53 -13.34
N TRP A 123 11.89 0.75 -12.10
CA TRP A 123 12.56 0.32 -10.89
C TRP A 123 12.20 -1.13 -10.55
N THR A 124 13.20 -2.00 -10.48
CA THR A 124 13.06 -3.39 -10.00
C THR A 124 14.20 -3.74 -9.04
N GLN A 125 14.12 -4.88 -8.35
CA GLN A 125 15.20 -5.34 -7.46
C GLN A 125 16.36 -5.87 -8.32
N GLY A 126 17.57 -5.32 -8.12
CA GLY A 126 18.77 -5.68 -8.90
C GLY A 126 19.35 -7.05 -8.56
N VAL A 127 18.96 -7.61 -7.42
CA VAL A 127 19.16 -9.01 -7.10
C VAL A 127 17.77 -9.56 -6.85
N THR A 128 17.34 -10.53 -7.67
CA THR A 128 16.25 -11.42 -7.26
C THR A 128 16.83 -12.28 -6.15
N ARG A 129 16.91 -11.72 -4.95
CA ARG A 129 17.13 -12.53 -3.76
C ARG A 129 15.93 -13.46 -3.75
N GLU A 130 16.16 -14.78 -3.73
CA GLU A 130 15.11 -15.72 -3.34
C GLU A 130 14.42 -15.09 -2.15
N ALA A 131 13.10 -14.95 -2.24
CA ALA A 131 12.35 -14.27 -1.20
C ALA A 131 12.67 -14.98 0.12
N THR A 132 13.55 -14.39 0.93
CA THR A 132 13.65 -14.78 2.32
C THR A 132 12.22 -14.61 2.83
N PRO A 133 11.60 -15.66 3.39
CA PRO A 133 10.23 -15.56 3.88
C PRO A 133 10.13 -14.28 4.68
N ALA A 134 9.23 -13.39 4.25
CA ALA A 134 9.19 -12.02 4.71
C ALA A 134 9.35 -12.01 6.23
N ALA A 135 10.39 -11.36 6.73
CA ALA A 135 10.47 -11.07 8.16
C ALA A 135 9.13 -10.43 8.55
N PRO A 136 8.53 -10.81 9.69
CA PRO A 136 7.10 -10.69 9.99
C PRO A 136 6.64 -9.26 10.29
N PHE A 137 7.25 -8.25 9.65
CA PHE A 137 6.82 -6.86 9.73
C PHE A 137 5.56 -6.60 8.88
N ILE A 138 5.17 -7.53 8.00
CA ILE A 138 3.83 -7.58 7.43
C ILE A 138 3.08 -8.66 8.19
N ASN A 139 2.13 -8.23 9.03
CA ASN A 139 1.16 -9.07 9.72
C ASN A 139 0.75 -10.27 8.85
N SER A 140 1.14 -11.48 9.26
CA SER A 140 0.60 -12.75 8.77
C SER A 140 -0.90 -12.93 9.07
N ILE A 141 -1.53 -11.91 9.66
CA ILE A 141 -2.95 -11.81 10.04
C ILE A 141 -3.84 -11.48 8.82
N ASN A 142 -3.29 -11.03 7.69
CA ASN A 142 -4.09 -10.62 6.53
C ASN A 142 -3.78 -11.43 5.27
N ASN A 143 -4.18 -12.70 5.28
CA ASN A 143 -4.16 -13.61 4.14
C ASN A 143 -5.47 -13.59 3.33
N LYS A 144 -6.16 -12.44 3.26
CA LYS A 144 -7.17 -12.19 2.22
C LYS A 144 -6.59 -11.28 1.15
N THR A 145 -6.64 -11.73 -0.10
CA THR A 145 -6.49 -10.90 -1.29
C THR A 145 -7.43 -9.70 -1.17
N GLY A 146 -6.90 -8.55 -0.80
CA GLY A 146 -7.65 -7.31 -0.72
C GLY A 146 -8.07 -6.89 -2.12
N ILE A 147 -9.36 -6.97 -2.41
CA ILE A 147 -9.93 -6.27 -3.57
C ILE A 147 -9.84 -4.78 -3.25
N LEU A 148 -8.84 -4.11 -3.82
CA LEU A 148 -8.56 -2.69 -3.59
C LEU A 148 -9.62 -1.74 -4.19
N TYR A 149 -10.58 -2.27 -4.95
CA TYR A 149 -11.67 -1.51 -5.54
C TYR A 149 -12.95 -2.36 -5.57
N GLY A 150 -13.79 -2.20 -4.55
CA GLY A 150 -15.13 -2.77 -4.52
C GLY A 150 -15.96 -2.07 -3.46
N SER A 151 -16.92 -1.27 -3.89
CA SER A 151 -17.94 -0.68 -3.02
C SER A 151 -18.63 -1.80 -2.24
N VAL A 152 -18.71 -1.69 -0.92
CA VAL A 152 -19.53 -2.59 -0.11
C VAL A 152 -20.97 -2.46 -0.59
N PRO A 153 -21.61 -3.54 -1.09
CA PRO A 153 -23.03 -3.47 -1.41
C PRO A 153 -23.80 -3.20 -0.13
N GLU A 154 -24.72 -2.24 -0.17
CA GLU A 154 -25.53 -1.72 0.94
C GLU A 154 -26.45 -2.77 1.61
N ALA A 155 -26.35 -4.04 1.22
CA ALA A 155 -27.10 -5.17 1.78
C ALA A 155 -26.28 -6.08 2.72
N ALA A 156 -25.03 -5.73 3.06
CA ALA A 156 -24.24 -6.51 4.00
C ALA A 156 -24.53 -6.08 5.45
N SER A 157 -25.18 -6.95 6.21
CA SER A 157 -25.41 -6.81 7.65
C SER A 157 -24.14 -6.38 8.37
N VAL A 158 -24.18 -5.21 9.02
CA VAL A 158 -23.21 -4.62 9.96
C VAL A 158 -21.91 -5.42 10.04
N SER A 159 -21.09 -5.32 9.01
CA SER A 159 -19.72 -5.79 9.09
C SER A 159 -19.02 -4.87 10.08
N ASN A 160 -18.62 -5.39 11.25
CA ASN A 160 -17.80 -4.63 12.18
C ASN A 160 -16.60 -4.07 11.41
N GLY A 161 -16.62 -2.75 11.20
CA GLY A 161 -15.57 -2.05 10.46
C GLY A 161 -14.22 -2.37 11.08
N PHE A 162 -13.24 -2.59 10.21
CA PHE A 162 -11.83 -2.80 10.57
C PHE A 162 -11.51 -4.17 11.21
N ASN A 163 -11.65 -5.28 10.48
CA ASN A 163 -11.05 -6.59 10.82
C ASN A 163 -11.20 -7.04 12.30
N LEU A 164 -12.29 -6.65 12.98
CA LEU A 164 -12.51 -7.06 14.36
C LEU A 164 -13.02 -8.50 14.37
N LEU A 165 -12.33 -9.37 15.12
CA LEU A 165 -12.83 -10.73 15.35
C LEU A 165 -14.23 -10.67 15.99
N PRO A 166 -15.12 -11.65 15.72
CA PRO A 166 -16.46 -11.68 16.29
C PRO A 166 -16.44 -11.56 17.81
N GLU A 167 -17.40 -10.83 18.39
CA GLU A 167 -17.47 -10.69 19.83
C GLU A 167 -17.85 -12.01 20.52
N LEU A 168 -17.21 -12.28 21.66
CA LEU A 168 -17.63 -13.33 22.57
C LEU A 168 -18.82 -12.86 23.40
N THR A 169 -19.76 -13.76 23.66
CA THR A 169 -20.88 -13.54 24.58
C THR A 169 -20.38 -13.38 26.02
N GLY A 170 -21.21 -12.82 26.90
CA GLY A 170 -20.87 -12.69 28.32
C GLY A 170 -20.54 -14.02 28.99
N ALA A 171 -21.26 -15.09 28.62
CA ALA A 171 -21.01 -16.44 29.12
C ALA A 171 -19.66 -17.02 28.64
N GLU A 172 -19.30 -16.81 27.37
CA GLU A 172 -18.01 -17.24 26.81
C GLU A 172 -16.84 -16.52 27.49
N LYS A 173 -16.98 -15.21 27.74
CA LYS A 173 -15.97 -14.42 28.47
C LYS A 173 -15.82 -14.90 29.92
N ALA A 174 -16.93 -15.18 30.60
CA ALA A 174 -16.94 -15.68 31.97
C ALA A 174 -16.30 -17.07 32.10
N ALA A 175 -16.57 -17.98 31.16
CA ALA A 175 -15.96 -19.30 31.14
C ALA A 175 -14.43 -19.22 31.00
N ILE A 176 -13.92 -18.33 30.13
CA ILE A 176 -12.48 -18.12 29.96
C ILE A 176 -11.85 -17.45 31.18
N ALA A 177 -12.56 -16.50 31.81
CA ALA A 177 -12.10 -15.87 33.05
C ALA A 177 -12.01 -16.86 34.22
N SER A 178 -12.91 -17.84 34.30
CA SER A 178 -12.86 -18.90 35.32
C SER A 178 -11.71 -19.89 35.11
N LEU A 179 -11.28 -20.11 33.86
CA LEU A 179 -10.14 -20.98 33.54
C LEU A 179 -8.79 -20.33 33.86
N TYR A 180 -8.72 -18.99 33.76
CA TYR A 180 -7.51 -18.22 34.02
C TYR A 180 -7.80 -17.06 35.00
N PRO A 181 -8.09 -17.37 36.27
CA PRO A 181 -8.51 -16.36 37.26
C PRO A 181 -7.38 -15.39 37.63
N TRP A 182 -6.13 -15.84 37.58
CA TRP A 182 -4.95 -15.07 38.03
C TRP A 182 -3.89 -14.85 36.93
N ASP A 183 -4.14 -15.32 35.71
CA ASP A 183 -3.23 -15.17 34.56
C ASP A 183 -3.92 -14.36 33.45
N GLU A 184 -3.71 -13.04 33.50
CA GLU A 184 -4.33 -12.11 32.59
C GLU A 184 -3.87 -12.30 31.14
N VAL A 185 -2.62 -12.75 30.93
CA VAL A 185 -2.04 -12.97 29.61
C VAL A 185 -2.63 -14.24 29.00
N ALA A 186 -2.71 -15.34 29.76
CA ALA A 186 -3.36 -16.56 29.31
C ALA A 186 -4.86 -16.34 29.05
N ARG A 187 -5.54 -15.56 29.90
CA ARG A 187 -6.94 -15.16 29.70
C ARG A 187 -7.12 -14.38 28.39
N PHE A 188 -6.24 -13.43 28.10
CA PHE A 188 -6.26 -12.66 26.86
C PHE A 188 -6.06 -13.55 25.63
N ASN A 189 -5.05 -14.42 25.64
CA ASN A 189 -4.76 -15.35 24.55
C ASN A 189 -5.90 -16.34 24.33
N ALA A 190 -6.52 -16.84 25.41
CA ALA A 190 -7.67 -17.73 25.33
C ALA A 190 -8.92 -17.03 24.77
N MET A 191 -9.16 -15.76 25.14
CA MET A 191 -10.22 -14.96 24.52
C MET A 191 -9.95 -14.74 23.03
N TRP A 192 -8.71 -14.49 22.64
CA TRP A 192 -8.35 -14.33 21.23
C TRP A 192 -8.61 -15.59 20.41
N ALA A 193 -8.10 -16.74 20.87
CA ALA A 193 -8.28 -18.03 20.21
C ALA A 193 -9.76 -18.42 20.08
N ALA A 194 -10.59 -18.13 21.09
CA ALA A 194 -12.03 -18.38 21.03
C ALA A 194 -12.71 -17.53 19.93
N ARG A 195 -12.28 -16.28 19.75
CA ARG A 195 -12.81 -15.41 18.70
C ARG A 195 -12.38 -15.87 17.30
N GLU A 196 -11.15 -16.34 17.14
CA GLU A 196 -10.68 -16.91 15.86
C GLU A 196 -11.47 -18.16 15.46
N ARG A 197 -11.76 -19.06 16.42
CA ARG A 197 -12.60 -20.24 16.19
C ARG A 197 -14.01 -19.84 15.71
N LYS A 198 -14.62 -18.87 16.38
CA LYS A 198 -15.94 -18.34 16.02
C LYS A 198 -15.97 -17.76 14.60
N GLN A 199 -14.88 -17.10 14.19
CA GLN A 199 -14.72 -16.59 12.83
C GLN A 199 -14.59 -17.72 11.80
N LEU A 200 -13.79 -18.75 12.07
CA LEU A 200 -13.64 -19.91 11.20
C LEU A 200 -14.95 -20.66 11.00
N GLU A 201 -15.73 -20.84 12.08
CA GLU A 201 -17.06 -21.43 12.01
C GLU A 201 -18.03 -20.59 11.18
N GLN A 202 -17.99 -19.27 11.32
CA GLN A 202 -18.81 -18.38 10.50
C GLN A 202 -18.44 -18.49 9.03
N GLN A 203 -17.14 -18.45 8.69
CA GLN A 203 -16.67 -18.61 7.31
C GLN A 203 -17.06 -19.98 6.74
N LYS A 204 -17.04 -21.03 7.56
CA LYS A 204 -17.48 -22.36 7.14
C LYS A 204 -18.98 -22.38 6.84
N ARG A 205 -19.82 -21.81 7.72
CA ARG A 205 -21.27 -21.66 7.50
C ARG A 205 -21.57 -20.86 6.23
N ASP A 206 -20.86 -19.76 6.03
CA ASP A 206 -21.05 -18.91 4.85
C ASP A 206 -20.68 -19.65 3.56
N ARG A 207 -19.59 -20.43 3.57
CA ARG A 207 -19.19 -21.29 2.43
C ARG A 207 -20.20 -22.40 2.15
N GLU A 208 -20.71 -23.05 3.18
CA GLU A 208 -21.73 -24.10 3.05
C GLU A 208 -23.05 -23.54 2.51
N GLN A 209 -23.47 -22.36 2.98
CA GLN A 209 -24.63 -21.66 2.44
C GLN A 209 -24.42 -21.26 0.97
N GLN A 210 -23.26 -20.70 0.62
CA GLN A 210 -22.93 -20.37 -0.77
C GLN A 210 -22.94 -21.61 -1.68
N ALA A 211 -22.40 -22.73 -1.21
CA ALA A 211 -22.44 -23.99 -1.95
C ALA A 211 -23.88 -24.51 -2.14
N PHE A 212 -24.73 -24.39 -1.11
CA PHE A 212 -26.15 -24.76 -1.20
C PHE A 212 -26.92 -23.90 -2.20
N PHE A 213 -26.70 -22.58 -2.18
CA PHE A 213 -27.31 -21.66 -3.15
C PHE A 213 -26.80 -21.86 -4.58
N ALA A 214 -25.53 -22.25 -4.76
CA ALA A 214 -24.97 -22.58 -6.07
C ALA A 214 -25.59 -23.88 -6.64
N ALA A 215 -25.71 -24.93 -5.81
CA ALA A 215 -26.29 -26.21 -6.22
C ALA A 215 -27.81 -26.12 -6.53
N GLY A 216 -28.51 -25.15 -5.94
CA GLY A 216 -29.92 -24.88 -6.22
C GLY A 216 -30.19 -24.19 -7.58
N LYS A 217 -29.17 -23.58 -8.21
CA LYS A 217 -29.29 -22.94 -9.52
C LYS A 217 -29.14 -23.91 -10.70
N ASP A 218 -28.49 -25.05 -10.52
CA ASP A 218 -28.29 -26.06 -11.57
C ASP A 218 -29.50 -27.02 -11.77
N LYS A 219 -30.59 -26.84 -11.00
CA LYS A 219 -31.82 -27.65 -11.09
C LYS A 219 -33.02 -26.90 -11.69
N LYS A 220 -32.81 -25.81 -12.40
CA LYS A 220 -33.86 -25.11 -13.17
C LYS A 220 -33.48 -24.92 -14.62
#